data_AF-A0A1N6N262-F1
#
_entry.id   AF-A0A1N6N262-F1
#
_cell.length_a   1.000
_cell.length_b   1.000
_cell.length_c   1.000
_cell.angle_alpha   90.00
_cell.angle_beta   90.00
_cell.angle_gamma   90.00
#
_symmetry.space_group_name_H-M   'P 1'
#
loop_
_entity.id
_entity.type
_entity.pdbx_description
1 polymer ?
#
loop_
_entity_poly.entity_id
_entity_poly.type
_entity_poly.pdbx_seq_one_letter_code
_entity_poly.pdbx_strand_id
1 'polypeptide(L)'
;MLRNLWNGDNGDLFNHEGLKKIADAKGTANTRVRYRFVENAVSGGLSQQDIDKSVSQDSTVNVKVAVLDPKVTGQTPGLPIPEERDWRDGAYVNPQQDPNEIGGNSTTTPIPDAREHGPTKLTTPAPQEKDFRDYILIFPISGIPAIYVYLSKPPTKFLEVDLYSSFQGRPRDGHHTDHMPSAAAVRLYFKRLYPDLKEKDLAELAKDVAALIVPADVHRKVSETYGGRNKSRIEDDSLDLRKAMDSNFDAVKPALKEYGATEKELEDARAKMHKINDEQGLYSK
;
A
#
# COMPACT_ATOMS: atom_id res chain seq x y z
N MET A 1 9.06 43.17 8.20
CA MET A 1 8.48 42.99 9.55
C MET A 1 7.52 41.81 9.50
N LEU A 2 7.94 40.64 9.98
CA LEU A 2 7.07 39.54 10.40
C LEU A 2 7.77 38.97 11.64
N ARG A 3 7.33 39.47 12.80
CA ARG A 3 7.78 39.04 14.12
C ARG A 3 6.89 37.87 14.57
N ASN A 4 7.54 36.93 15.25
CA ASN A 4 7.00 36.06 16.30
C ASN A 4 5.97 35.01 15.89
N LEU A 5 6.41 33.77 15.87
CA LEU A 5 5.69 32.63 16.44
C LEU A 5 6.74 31.55 16.72
N TRP A 6 6.73 31.00 17.93
CA TRP A 6 7.65 30.01 18.51
C TRP A 6 8.83 30.59 19.30
N ASN A 7 8.51 31.15 20.47
CA ASN A 7 9.45 31.20 21.59
C ASN A 7 9.55 29.78 22.15
N GLY A 8 10.77 29.25 22.24
CA GLY A 8 11.09 27.99 22.90
C GLY A 8 10.81 28.06 24.41
N ASP A 9 9.52 28.01 24.76
CA ASP A 9 9.05 27.77 26.12
C ASP A 9 8.89 26.25 26.33
N ASN A 10 8.87 25.80 27.58
CA ASN A 10 8.73 24.39 28.01
C ASN A 10 7.43 23.67 27.56
N GLY A 11 6.70 24.22 26.58
CA GLY A 11 5.51 23.67 25.93
C GLY A 11 5.75 23.13 24.52
N ASP A 12 7.01 22.96 24.09
CA ASP A 12 7.32 22.40 22.78
C ASP A 12 6.92 20.91 22.72
N LEU A 13 5.77 20.62 22.10
CA LEU A 13 5.18 19.28 21.97
C LEU A 13 6.11 18.26 21.28
N PHE A 14 7.17 18.75 20.63
CA PHE A 14 8.13 17.95 19.88
C PHE A 14 9.43 17.65 20.65
N ASN A 15 9.56 18.07 21.91
CA ASN A 15 10.62 17.57 22.77
C ASN A 15 10.35 16.10 23.16
N HIS A 16 11.38 15.39 23.64
CA HIS A 16 11.27 13.96 23.96
C HIS A 16 10.11 13.65 24.93
N GLU A 17 9.90 14.50 25.94
CA GLU A 17 8.83 14.32 26.93
C GLU A 17 7.43 14.54 26.32
N GLY A 18 7.29 15.55 25.47
CA GLY A 18 6.07 15.86 24.73
C GLY A 18 5.69 14.75 23.76
N LEU A 19 6.65 14.30 22.95
CA LEU A 19 6.45 13.16 22.06
C LEU A 19 6.12 11.89 22.85
N LYS A 20 6.79 11.65 23.98
CA LYS A 20 6.50 10.47 24.82
C LYS A 20 5.06 10.51 25.37
N LYS A 21 4.59 11.67 25.83
CA LYS A 21 3.19 11.87 26.25
C LYS A 21 2.21 11.56 25.11
N ILE A 22 2.50 12.01 23.89
CA ILE A 22 1.69 11.68 22.71
C ILE A 22 1.69 10.16 22.46
N ALA A 23 2.85 9.51 22.51
CA ALA A 23 2.98 8.08 22.28
C ALA A 23 2.27 7.23 23.36
N ASP A 24 2.41 7.58 24.64
CA ASP A 24 1.73 6.92 25.76
C ASP A 24 0.20 7.02 25.62
N ALA A 25 -0.30 8.14 25.06
CA ALA A 25 -1.70 8.34 24.73
C ALA A 25 -2.14 7.71 23.40
N LYS A 26 -1.25 7.01 22.68
CA LYS A 26 -1.45 6.48 21.31
C LYS A 26 -1.92 7.55 20.33
N GLY A 27 -1.43 8.78 20.51
CA GLY A 27 -1.79 9.94 19.71
C GLY A 27 -0.93 10.12 18.46
N THR A 28 -1.19 11.24 17.78
CA THR A 28 -0.53 11.63 16.54
C THR A 28 0.11 13.01 16.66
N ALA A 29 1.16 13.27 15.90
CA ALA A 29 1.83 14.58 15.84
C ALA A 29 1.74 15.20 14.44
N ASN A 30 1.63 16.52 14.37
CA ASN A 30 1.53 17.24 13.11
C ASN A 30 2.83 17.14 12.30
N THR A 31 2.70 16.96 10.99
CA THR A 31 3.78 17.02 10.01
C THR A 31 3.34 17.78 8.76
N ARG A 32 4.29 18.39 8.07
CA ARG A 32 4.10 19.07 6.77
C ARG A 32 4.27 18.15 5.57
N VAL A 33 4.96 17.03 5.77
CA VAL A 33 5.33 16.08 4.71
C VAL A 33 5.24 14.66 5.25
N ARG A 34 4.67 13.76 4.45
CA ARG A 34 4.67 12.31 4.71
C ARG A 34 5.24 11.55 3.53
N TYR A 35 5.85 10.41 3.83
CA TYR A 35 6.50 9.53 2.86
C TYR A 35 5.74 8.22 2.75
N ARG A 36 5.72 7.65 1.56
CA ARG A 36 5.20 6.31 1.31
C ARG A 36 5.96 5.62 0.20
N PHE A 37 5.92 4.30 0.23
CA PHE A 37 6.32 3.50 -0.91
C PHE A 37 5.26 3.58 -2.01
N VAL A 38 5.71 3.73 -3.25
CA VAL A 38 4.86 3.58 -4.43
C VAL A 38 5.31 2.35 -5.21
N GLU A 39 4.37 1.63 -5.81
CA GLU A 39 4.68 0.48 -6.65
C GLU A 39 4.88 0.92 -8.10
N ASN A 40 5.87 0.34 -8.77
CA ASN A 40 5.96 0.43 -10.21
C ASN A 40 4.94 -0.53 -10.85
N ALA A 41 3.92 0.03 -11.50
CA ALA A 41 2.83 -0.74 -12.11
C ALA A 41 3.28 -1.75 -13.20
N VAL A 42 4.49 -1.61 -13.74
CA VAL A 42 5.03 -2.47 -14.81
C VAL A 42 5.86 -3.62 -14.25
N SER A 43 6.65 -3.40 -13.20
CA SER A 43 7.51 -4.44 -12.62
C SER A 43 6.92 -5.14 -11.39
N GLY A 44 5.89 -4.56 -10.76
CA GLY A 44 5.37 -5.04 -9.47
C GLY A 44 6.38 -4.95 -8.31
N GLY A 45 7.55 -4.35 -8.57
CA GLY A 45 8.61 -4.14 -7.60
C GLY A 45 8.60 -2.72 -7.07
N LEU A 46 9.11 -2.54 -5.86
CA LEU A 46 9.49 -1.24 -5.34
C LEU A 46 10.82 -0.86 -6.00
N SER A 47 10.82 0.10 -6.93
CA SER A 47 12.06 0.62 -7.52
C SER A 47 12.63 1.73 -6.63
N GLN A 48 13.94 1.97 -6.65
CA GLN A 48 14.57 3.03 -5.84
C GLN A 48 13.96 4.43 -6.08
N GLN A 49 13.43 4.69 -7.29
CA GLN A 49 12.72 5.94 -7.61
C GLN A 49 11.30 6.00 -7.02
N ASP A 50 10.72 4.85 -6.66
CA ASP A 50 9.41 4.74 -6.04
C ASP A 50 9.46 4.59 -4.51
N ILE A 51 10.64 4.36 -3.95
CA ILE A 51 10.88 4.22 -2.50
C ILE A 51 10.73 5.58 -1.79
N ASP A 52 11.00 6.69 -2.48
CA ASP A 52 11.06 8.02 -1.87
C ASP A 52 10.06 8.99 -2.52
N LYS A 53 8.75 8.78 -2.31
CA LYS A 53 7.74 9.78 -2.71
C LYS A 53 7.20 10.50 -1.49
N SER A 54 7.37 11.82 -1.50
CA SER A 54 6.89 12.71 -0.46
C SER A 54 5.60 13.41 -0.91
N VAL A 55 4.68 13.57 0.04
CA VAL A 55 3.44 14.30 -0.17
C VAL A 55 3.41 15.45 0.82
N SER A 56 3.38 16.67 0.29
CA SER A 56 3.23 17.88 1.10
C SER A 56 1.78 18.02 1.49
N GLN A 57 1.50 17.82 2.77
CA GLN A 57 0.18 17.91 3.36
C GLN A 57 0.33 18.24 4.84
N ASP A 58 -0.41 19.25 5.33
CA ASP A 58 -0.57 19.45 6.77
C ASP A 58 -1.41 18.27 7.30
N SER A 59 -0.74 17.28 7.89
CA SER A 59 -1.31 16.01 8.31
C SER A 59 -0.75 15.59 9.67
N THR A 60 -1.21 14.45 10.18
CA THR A 60 -0.81 13.89 11.46
C THR A 60 -0.17 12.52 11.26
N VAL A 61 0.90 12.22 11.99
CA VAL A 61 1.61 10.92 11.97
C VAL A 61 1.54 10.28 13.35
N ASN A 62 1.37 8.95 13.39
CA ASN A 62 1.35 8.20 14.63
C ASN A 62 2.70 8.27 15.36
N VAL A 63 2.68 8.53 16.66
CA VAL A 63 3.88 8.56 17.49
C VAL A 63 3.94 7.32 18.37
N LYS A 64 5.09 6.66 18.45
CA LYS A 64 5.27 5.41 19.19
C LYS A 64 6.59 5.37 19.96
N VAL A 65 6.57 4.73 21.12
CA VAL A 65 7.80 4.39 21.85
C VAL A 65 8.38 3.10 21.27
N ALA A 66 9.64 3.17 20.88
CA ALA A 66 10.46 2.06 20.49
C ALA A 66 10.58 1.04 21.63
N VAL A 67 10.22 -0.22 21.36
CA VAL A 67 10.55 -1.32 22.28
C VAL A 67 11.96 -1.79 21.94
N LEU A 68 12.87 -1.69 22.90
CA LEU A 68 14.22 -2.23 22.80
C LEU A 68 14.28 -3.53 23.61
N ASP A 69 14.50 -4.67 22.95
CA ASP A 69 14.97 -5.89 23.62
C ASP A 69 16.51 -6.00 23.49
N PRO A 70 17.22 -5.99 24.63
CA PRO A 70 18.68 -5.87 24.68
C PRO A 70 19.43 -7.12 24.19
N LYS A 71 18.74 -8.20 23.81
CA LYS A 71 19.37 -9.45 23.34
C LYS A 71 19.45 -9.58 21.82
N VAL A 72 18.85 -8.66 21.07
CA VAL A 72 18.76 -8.74 19.60
C VAL A 72 19.51 -7.58 18.96
N THR A 73 20.55 -7.88 18.20
CA THR A 73 21.45 -6.91 17.54
C THR A 73 20.88 -6.29 16.24
N GLY A 74 19.56 -6.37 16.03
CA GLY A 74 18.89 -5.93 14.81
C GLY A 74 17.39 -5.73 14.97
N GLN A 75 16.98 -4.91 15.94
CA GLN A 75 15.56 -4.64 16.17
C GLN A 75 15.02 -3.48 15.34
N THR A 76 13.89 -3.73 14.66
CA THR A 76 12.92 -2.69 14.33
C THR A 76 12.09 -2.39 15.58
N PRO A 77 12.02 -1.15 16.07
CA PRO A 77 11.38 -0.89 17.35
C PRO A 77 9.85 -1.09 17.35
N GLY A 78 9.38 -2.08 18.12
CA GLY A 78 8.17 -2.01 18.95
C GLY A 78 6.80 -1.67 18.34
N LEU A 79 6.52 -1.98 17.07
CA LEU A 79 5.13 -2.00 16.59
C LEU A 79 4.41 -3.24 17.14
N PRO A 80 3.12 -3.18 17.57
CA PRO A 80 2.27 -4.36 17.52
C PRO A 80 2.26 -4.82 16.06
N ILE A 81 2.99 -5.88 15.78
CA ILE A 81 2.99 -6.56 14.49
C ILE A 81 1.61 -7.24 14.42
N PRO A 82 0.75 -6.94 13.42
CA PRO A 82 -0.41 -7.80 13.15
C PRO A 82 0.11 -9.23 13.04
N GLU A 83 -0.54 -10.20 13.70
CA GLU A 83 -0.06 -11.59 13.81
C GLU A 83 0.18 -12.26 12.44
N GLU A 84 1.31 -11.98 11.79
CA GLU A 84 1.70 -12.64 10.55
C GLU A 84 3.21 -12.88 10.59
N ARG A 85 3.56 -14.17 10.61
CA ARG A 85 4.84 -14.73 11.05
C ARG A 85 6.00 -14.62 10.06
N ASP A 86 5.89 -13.83 8.99
CA ASP A 86 6.90 -13.81 7.92
C ASP A 86 7.50 -12.41 7.69
N TRP A 87 8.03 -11.81 8.77
CA TRP A 87 8.69 -10.50 8.71
C TRP A 87 10.04 -10.57 7.96
N ARG A 88 10.05 -10.07 6.72
CA ARG A 88 11.24 -9.54 6.04
C ARG A 88 10.90 -8.18 5.45
N ASP A 89 11.12 -7.10 6.20
CA ASP A 89 11.01 -5.73 5.66
C ASP A 89 12.34 -4.98 5.86
N GLY A 90 12.84 -4.39 4.78
CA GLY A 90 13.93 -3.42 4.81
C GLY A 90 13.42 -2.09 5.37
N ALA A 91 13.80 -1.78 6.61
CA ALA A 91 13.62 -0.44 7.16
C ALA A 91 14.60 0.52 6.48
N TYR A 92 14.10 1.44 5.67
CA TYR A 92 14.91 2.55 5.18
C TYR A 92 14.75 3.74 6.13
N VAL A 93 15.82 4.05 6.84
CA VAL A 93 16.00 5.34 7.51
C VAL A 93 16.44 6.31 6.42
N ASN A 94 15.78 7.46 6.28
CA ASN A 94 16.17 8.46 5.28
C ASN A 94 17.66 8.86 5.50
N PRO A 95 18.58 8.56 4.57
CA PRO A 95 20.01 8.73 4.78
C PRO A 95 20.50 10.19 4.66
N GLN A 96 19.60 11.15 4.39
CA GLN A 96 19.91 12.60 4.38
C GLN A 96 19.62 13.30 5.70
N GLN A 97 19.45 12.56 6.80
CA GLN A 97 19.40 13.14 8.13
C GLN A 97 20.81 13.57 8.55
N ASP A 98 21.17 14.84 8.31
CA ASP A 98 22.38 15.43 8.89
C ASP A 98 22.26 15.34 10.42
N PRO A 99 23.17 14.63 11.11
CA PRO A 99 23.18 14.54 12.56
C PRO A 99 23.24 15.91 13.26
N ASN A 100 23.75 16.95 12.58
CA ASN A 100 23.86 18.31 13.11
C ASN A 100 22.57 19.14 12.99
N GLU A 101 21.62 18.77 12.12
CA GLU A 101 20.31 19.44 12.04
C GLU A 101 19.35 18.99 13.16
N ILE A 102 19.68 17.90 13.84
CA ILE A 102 18.94 17.36 14.99
C ILE A 102 19.55 17.82 16.33
N GLY A 103 20.78 18.35 16.31
CA GLY A 103 21.52 18.80 17.50
C GLY A 103 21.33 20.28 17.86
N GLY A 104 20.60 21.06 17.07
CA GLY A 104 20.30 22.46 17.36
C GLY A 104 18.92 22.62 18.01
N ASN A 105 18.74 23.67 18.80
CA ASN A 105 17.46 24.18 19.32
C ASN A 105 16.45 24.59 18.21
N SER A 106 16.37 23.85 17.10
CA SER A 106 15.46 24.11 16.00
C SER A 106 14.14 23.40 16.28
N THR A 107 13.10 24.18 16.55
CA THR A 107 11.70 23.73 16.75
C THR A 107 11.03 23.31 15.42
N THR A 108 11.82 22.78 14.49
CA THR A 108 11.37 22.35 13.17
C THR A 108 11.67 20.87 13.05
N THR A 109 10.64 20.07 12.80
CA THR A 109 10.76 18.69 12.32
C THR A 109 11.89 18.61 11.28
N PRO A 110 12.82 17.63 11.34
CA PRO A 110 13.84 17.46 10.33
C PRO A 110 13.15 17.25 8.97
N ILE A 111 13.21 18.27 8.11
CA ILE A 111 12.63 18.29 6.76
C ILE A 111 13.82 18.22 5.81
N PRO A 112 13.96 17.16 5.01
CA PRO A 112 14.86 17.21 3.88
C PRO A 112 14.30 18.19 2.85
N ASP A 113 15.06 19.22 2.52
CA ASP A 113 14.79 20.04 1.35
C ASP A 113 14.90 19.17 0.09
N ALA A 114 13.81 19.05 -0.64
CA ALA A 114 13.69 18.25 -1.86
C ALA A 114 14.42 18.91 -3.05
N ARG A 115 15.74 19.12 -2.97
CA ARG A 115 16.50 19.71 -4.08
C ARG A 115 17.71 18.87 -4.49
N GLU A 116 17.73 18.68 -5.80
CA GLU A 116 18.73 18.08 -6.69
C GLU A 116 18.86 16.55 -6.74
N HIS A 117 18.64 15.80 -5.65
CA HIS A 117 18.56 14.32 -5.69
C HIS A 117 17.52 13.71 -4.72
N GLY A 118 16.51 14.49 -4.32
CA GLY A 118 15.54 14.13 -3.29
C GLY A 118 14.22 13.50 -3.78
N PRO A 119 13.32 13.12 -2.84
CA PRO A 119 12.05 12.44 -3.11
C PRO A 119 11.17 13.17 -4.14
N THR A 120 10.49 12.41 -5.00
CA THR A 120 9.58 13.00 -6.01
C THR A 120 8.26 13.42 -5.37
N LYS A 121 7.90 14.70 -5.49
CA LYS A 121 6.64 15.24 -4.97
C LYS A 121 5.45 14.78 -5.82
N LEU A 122 4.51 14.06 -5.22
CA LEU A 122 3.25 13.70 -5.89
C LEU A 122 2.23 14.83 -5.78
N THR A 123 1.62 15.22 -6.90
CA THR A 123 0.58 16.28 -6.94
C THR A 123 -0.84 15.74 -7.08
N THR A 124 -1.08 14.52 -7.57
CA THR A 124 -2.43 13.91 -7.68
C THR A 124 -2.40 12.44 -8.15
N PRO A 125 -3.38 11.60 -7.80
CA PRO A 125 -4.42 11.84 -6.78
C PRO A 125 -3.82 11.87 -5.37
N ALA A 126 -4.45 12.63 -4.47
CA ALA A 126 -4.00 12.74 -3.09
C ALA A 126 -4.08 11.36 -2.41
N PRO A 127 -3.00 10.91 -1.75
CA PRO A 127 -3.02 9.71 -0.91
C PRO A 127 -4.11 9.77 0.16
N GLN A 128 -4.63 8.62 0.55
CA GLN A 128 -5.50 8.47 1.73
C GLN A 128 -4.68 7.96 2.92
N GLU A 129 -5.21 8.06 4.14
CA GLU A 129 -4.51 7.58 5.36
C GLU A 129 -4.07 6.12 5.24
N LYS A 130 -4.90 5.27 4.61
CA LYS A 130 -4.61 3.86 4.34
C LYS A 130 -3.38 3.61 3.45
N ASP A 131 -2.89 4.64 2.76
CA ASP A 131 -1.73 4.57 1.90
C ASP A 131 -0.42 4.90 2.63
N PHE A 132 -0.50 5.31 3.89
CA PHE A 132 0.66 5.59 4.73
C PHE A 132 0.84 4.48 5.77
N ARG A 133 2.10 4.11 5.98
CA ARG A 133 2.53 3.20 7.05
C ARG A 133 3.77 3.78 7.71
N ASP A 134 3.62 4.99 8.23
CA ASP A 134 4.67 5.80 8.79
C ASP A 134 4.45 6.12 10.28
N TYR A 135 5.56 6.36 10.96
CA TYR A 135 5.61 6.55 12.41
C TYR A 135 6.72 7.51 12.79
N ILE A 136 6.51 8.25 13.87
CA ILE A 136 7.60 8.86 14.63
C ILE A 136 7.93 7.90 15.78
N LEU A 137 9.14 7.35 15.75
CA LEU A 137 9.66 6.45 16.78
C LEU A 137 10.47 7.24 17.81
N ILE A 138 10.11 7.08 19.08
CA ILE A 138 10.81 7.67 20.22
C ILE A 138 11.55 6.55 20.94
N PHE A 139 12.85 6.72 21.14
CA PHE A 139 13.61 5.75 21.92
C PHE A 139 13.36 5.93 23.42
N PRO A 140 13.28 4.85 24.21
CA PRO A 140 13.05 4.95 25.65
C PRO A 140 14.28 5.48 26.41
N ILE A 141 15.40 5.67 25.72
CA ILE A 141 16.67 6.18 26.25
C ILE A 141 16.76 7.66 25.87
N SER A 142 16.96 8.51 26.87
CA SER A 142 17.21 9.94 26.66
C SER A 142 18.50 10.17 25.88
N GLY A 143 18.51 11.14 24.96
CA GLY A 143 19.67 11.48 24.13
C GLY A 143 19.71 10.80 22.75
N ILE A 144 18.81 9.84 22.48
CA ILE A 144 18.58 9.35 21.11
C ILE A 144 17.42 10.15 20.51
N PRO A 145 17.61 10.82 19.35
CA PRO A 145 16.56 11.59 18.74
C PRO A 145 15.42 10.70 18.23
N ALA A 146 14.21 11.28 18.15
CA ALA A 146 13.10 10.59 17.52
C ALA A 146 13.37 10.40 16.01
N ILE A 147 12.97 9.27 15.46
CA ILE A 147 13.18 8.92 14.05
C ILE A 147 11.84 8.79 13.35
N TYR A 148 11.66 9.52 12.26
CA TYR A 148 10.57 9.29 11.34
C TYR A 148 10.88 8.08 10.45
N VAL A 149 10.01 7.08 10.45
CA VAL A 149 10.11 5.87 9.63
C VAL A 149 8.86 5.72 8.78
N TYR A 150 9.01 5.19 7.58
CA TYR A 150 7.91 4.80 6.70
C TYR A 150 8.18 3.40 6.18
N LEU A 151 7.14 2.58 6.11
CA LEU A 151 7.24 1.16 5.80
C LEU A 151 6.49 0.85 4.51
N SER A 152 6.98 -0.16 3.77
CA SER A 152 6.23 -0.77 2.68
C SER A 152 4.96 -1.43 3.21
N LYS A 153 3.94 -1.56 2.36
CA LYS A 153 2.85 -2.49 2.67
C LYS A 153 3.42 -3.93 2.64
N PRO A 154 2.86 -4.88 3.42
CA PRO A 154 3.34 -6.25 3.39
C PRO A 154 3.23 -6.84 1.97
N PRO A 155 4.15 -7.74 1.59
CA PRO A 155 4.10 -8.40 0.30
C PRO A 155 2.78 -9.16 0.12
N THR A 156 2.37 -9.35 -1.13
CA THR A 156 1.22 -10.19 -1.45
C THR A 156 1.54 -11.66 -1.33
N LYS A 157 0.57 -12.46 -0.88
CA LYS A 157 0.73 -13.90 -0.69
C LYS A 157 0.09 -14.68 -1.84
N PHE A 158 0.66 -15.83 -2.18
CA PHE A 158 0.07 -16.75 -3.16
C PHE A 158 -1.39 -17.09 -2.78
N LEU A 159 -2.30 -17.06 -3.75
CA LEU A 159 -3.74 -17.25 -3.60
C LEU A 159 -4.46 -16.22 -2.72
N GLU A 160 -3.80 -15.12 -2.37
CA GLU A 160 -4.47 -14.03 -1.69
C GLU A 160 -5.53 -13.42 -2.61
N VAL A 161 -6.73 -13.22 -2.06
CA VAL A 161 -7.89 -12.65 -2.76
C VAL A 161 -8.34 -11.39 -2.05
N ASP A 162 -8.52 -10.31 -2.81
CA ASP A 162 -9.06 -9.03 -2.36
C ASP A 162 -9.53 -8.24 -3.61
N LEU A 163 -10.06 -7.03 -3.42
CA LEU A 163 -10.19 -6.06 -4.51
C LEU A 163 -8.83 -5.74 -5.10
N TYR A 164 -8.75 -5.55 -6.42
CA TYR A 164 -7.50 -5.15 -7.06
C TYR A 164 -6.90 -3.87 -6.43
N SER A 165 -7.74 -2.89 -6.09
CA SER A 165 -7.33 -1.67 -5.40
C SER A 165 -6.60 -1.93 -4.06
N SER A 166 -6.99 -2.96 -3.32
CA SER A 166 -6.38 -3.31 -2.02
C SER A 166 -4.94 -3.79 -2.16
N PHE A 167 -4.58 -4.27 -3.34
CA PHE A 167 -3.23 -4.74 -3.62
C PHE A 167 -2.27 -3.64 -4.06
N GLN A 168 -2.74 -2.43 -4.36
CA GLN A 168 -1.86 -1.36 -4.85
C GLN A 168 -0.82 -0.94 -3.81
N GLY A 169 0.45 -0.89 -4.20
CA GLY A 169 1.54 -0.50 -3.32
C GLY A 169 2.10 -1.65 -2.48
N ARG A 170 1.62 -2.89 -2.69
CA ARG A 170 2.14 -4.09 -2.03
C ARG A 170 3.20 -4.75 -2.92
N PRO A 171 4.39 -5.11 -2.39
CA PRO A 171 5.38 -5.87 -3.13
C PRO A 171 4.80 -7.19 -3.64
N ARG A 172 5.21 -7.57 -4.86
CA ARG A 172 4.65 -8.74 -5.54
C ARG A 172 5.45 -10.01 -5.42
N ASP A 173 6.74 -9.92 -5.13
CA ASP A 173 7.63 -11.07 -4.92
C ASP A 173 7.44 -12.21 -5.94
N GLY A 174 7.46 -11.86 -7.23
CA GLY A 174 7.31 -12.81 -8.34
C GLY A 174 5.87 -13.20 -8.70
N HIS A 175 4.86 -12.60 -8.06
CA HIS A 175 3.45 -12.79 -8.35
C HIS A 175 2.88 -11.62 -9.16
N HIS A 176 1.66 -11.77 -9.68
CA HIS A 176 0.86 -10.70 -10.25
C HIS A 176 -0.58 -10.76 -9.71
N THR A 177 -1.30 -9.66 -9.83
CA THR A 177 -2.76 -9.61 -9.65
C THR A 177 -3.47 -9.98 -10.94
N ASP A 178 -4.34 -10.97 -10.87
CA ASP A 178 -5.22 -11.37 -11.94
C ASP A 178 -6.66 -10.95 -11.62
N HIS A 179 -7.28 -10.12 -12.46
CA HIS A 179 -8.64 -9.63 -12.23
C HIS A 179 -9.63 -10.64 -12.78
N MET A 180 -10.54 -11.17 -11.96
CA MET A 180 -11.55 -12.12 -12.41
C MET A 180 -12.95 -11.71 -11.93
N PRO A 181 -13.85 -11.31 -12.85
CA PRO A 181 -13.68 -11.30 -14.31
C PRO A 181 -12.71 -10.20 -14.80
N SER A 182 -12.26 -10.29 -16.06
CA SER A 182 -11.32 -9.32 -16.62
C SER A 182 -11.78 -7.86 -16.46
N ALA A 183 -10.85 -6.95 -16.17
CA ALA A 183 -11.15 -5.52 -16.03
C ALA A 183 -11.84 -4.93 -17.28
N ALA A 184 -11.54 -5.46 -18.48
CA ALA A 184 -12.18 -5.01 -19.72
C ALA A 184 -13.68 -5.39 -19.79
N ALA A 185 -14.04 -6.59 -19.33
CA ALA A 185 -15.44 -7.00 -19.24
C ALA A 185 -16.21 -6.14 -18.21
N VAL A 186 -15.59 -5.86 -17.05
CA VAL A 186 -16.17 -4.98 -16.02
C VAL A 186 -16.38 -3.55 -16.54
N ARG A 187 -15.41 -3.00 -17.29
CA ARG A 187 -15.56 -1.68 -17.94
C ARG A 187 -16.75 -1.65 -18.90
N LEU A 188 -16.89 -2.67 -19.74
CA LEU A 188 -17.99 -2.73 -20.70
C LEU A 188 -19.35 -2.91 -20.00
N TYR A 189 -19.41 -3.69 -18.93
CA TYR A 189 -20.60 -3.81 -18.07
C TYR A 189 -21.03 -2.44 -17.54
N PHE A 190 -20.13 -1.69 -16.91
CA PHE A 190 -20.46 -0.35 -16.40
C PHE A 190 -20.78 0.66 -17.51
N LYS A 191 -20.14 0.57 -18.68
CA LYS A 191 -20.47 1.43 -19.82
C LYS A 191 -21.92 1.20 -20.30
N ARG A 192 -22.44 -0.02 -20.22
CA ARG A 192 -23.83 -0.33 -20.56
C ARG A 192 -24.81 0.22 -19.51
N LEU A 193 -24.48 0.09 -18.22
CA LEU A 193 -25.31 0.62 -17.14
C LEU A 193 -25.31 2.15 -17.08
N TYR A 194 -24.18 2.77 -17.38
CA TYR A 194 -23.98 4.21 -17.29
C TYR A 194 -23.29 4.74 -18.55
N PRO A 195 -24.03 4.90 -19.67
CA PRO A 195 -23.47 5.31 -20.96
C PRO A 195 -22.73 6.64 -20.95
N ASP A 196 -23.06 7.54 -20.04
CA ASP A 196 -22.47 8.88 -19.94
C ASP A 196 -21.17 8.92 -19.13
N LEU A 197 -20.79 7.83 -18.44
CA LEU A 197 -19.53 7.78 -17.71
C LEU A 197 -18.34 7.90 -18.67
N LYS A 198 -17.36 8.72 -18.25
CA LYS A 198 -16.10 8.90 -18.96
C LYS A 198 -15.21 7.69 -18.75
N GLU A 199 -14.32 7.43 -19.71
CA GLU A 199 -13.40 6.30 -19.66
C GLU A 199 -12.56 6.26 -18.37
N LYS A 200 -12.16 7.42 -17.85
CA LYS A 200 -11.44 7.50 -16.57
C LYS A 200 -12.26 6.94 -15.40
N ASP A 201 -13.56 7.22 -15.36
CA ASP A 201 -14.42 6.82 -14.25
C ASP A 201 -14.75 5.33 -14.35
N LEU A 202 -14.93 4.82 -15.58
CA LEU A 202 -15.05 3.38 -15.85
C LEU A 202 -13.77 2.62 -15.46
N ALA A 203 -12.61 3.21 -15.72
CA ALA A 203 -11.32 2.62 -15.35
C ALA A 203 -11.13 2.57 -13.83
N GLU A 204 -11.65 3.54 -13.06
CA GLU A 204 -11.66 3.48 -11.60
C GLU A 204 -12.64 2.41 -11.09
N LEU A 205 -13.87 2.37 -11.60
CA LEU A 205 -14.85 1.33 -11.21
C LEU A 205 -14.35 -0.08 -11.47
N ALA A 206 -13.61 -0.30 -12.57
CA ALA A 206 -13.04 -1.59 -12.90
C ALA A 206 -11.85 -2.01 -12.01
N LYS A 207 -11.38 -1.15 -11.09
CA LYS A 207 -10.42 -1.53 -10.04
C LYS A 207 -11.09 -2.16 -8.82
N ASP A 208 -12.40 -1.96 -8.67
CA ASP A 208 -13.20 -2.54 -7.58
C ASP A 208 -13.78 -3.90 -8.02
N VAL A 209 -12.92 -4.75 -8.59
CA VAL A 209 -13.22 -6.15 -8.94
C VAL A 209 -12.31 -7.07 -8.14
N ALA A 210 -12.79 -8.26 -7.82
CA ALA A 210 -11.97 -9.28 -7.18
C ALA A 210 -10.73 -9.60 -8.03
N ALA A 211 -9.59 -9.69 -7.35
CA ALA A 211 -8.33 -10.11 -7.92
C ALA A 211 -7.72 -11.24 -7.10
N LEU A 212 -7.01 -12.13 -7.79
CA LEU A 212 -6.27 -13.24 -7.22
C LEU A 212 -4.78 -13.01 -7.41
N ILE A 213 -3.99 -13.25 -6.38
CA ILE A 213 -2.52 -13.25 -6.47
C ILE A 213 -2.05 -14.60 -7.00
N VAL A 214 -1.48 -14.56 -8.21
CA VAL A 214 -1.00 -15.74 -8.93
C VAL A 214 0.47 -15.57 -9.33
N PRO A 215 1.23 -16.65 -9.53
CA PRO A 215 2.58 -16.57 -10.06
C PRO A 215 2.62 -15.80 -11.38
N ALA A 216 3.65 -14.97 -11.56
CA ALA A 216 3.70 -14.05 -12.68
C ALA A 216 3.71 -14.78 -14.05
N ASP A 217 4.28 -15.97 -14.13
CA ASP A 217 4.25 -16.82 -15.32
C ASP A 217 2.88 -17.46 -15.57
N VAL A 218 2.13 -17.85 -14.53
CA VAL A 218 0.73 -18.30 -14.67
C VAL A 218 -0.12 -17.18 -15.25
N HIS A 219 -0.05 -15.97 -14.68
CA HIS A 219 -0.75 -14.80 -15.25
C HIS A 219 -0.32 -14.56 -16.70
N ARG A 220 0.99 -14.52 -16.96
CA ARG A 220 1.51 -14.21 -18.31
C ARG A 220 1.25 -15.30 -19.34
N LYS A 221 1.20 -16.58 -19.00
CA LYS A 221 1.15 -17.69 -19.99
C LYS A 221 -0.21 -18.38 -20.07
N VAL A 222 -0.94 -18.43 -18.97
CA VAL A 222 -2.16 -19.23 -18.84
C VAL A 222 -3.40 -18.35 -18.78
N SER A 223 -3.36 -17.28 -17.99
CA SER A 223 -4.55 -16.46 -17.77
C SER A 223 -5.09 -15.83 -19.05
N GLU A 224 -6.41 -15.89 -19.21
CA GLU A 224 -7.19 -15.29 -20.30
C GLU A 224 -7.33 -13.76 -20.15
N THR A 225 -7.15 -13.25 -18.93
CA THR A 225 -7.30 -11.83 -18.59
C THR A 225 -6.03 -11.04 -18.94
N TYR A 226 -4.91 -11.75 -19.11
CA TYR A 226 -3.63 -11.14 -19.43
C TYR A 226 -3.54 -10.69 -20.89
N GLY A 227 -3.07 -9.45 -21.10
CA GLY A 227 -2.73 -8.93 -22.42
C GLY A 227 -3.90 -8.85 -23.41
N GLY A 228 -5.14 -8.92 -22.94
CA GLY A 228 -6.34 -8.91 -23.79
C GLY A 228 -6.53 -10.19 -24.60
N ARG A 229 -6.11 -11.36 -24.10
CA ARG A 229 -6.41 -12.64 -24.75
C ARG A 229 -7.91 -12.91 -24.86
N ASN A 230 -8.70 -12.39 -23.93
CA ASN A 230 -10.16 -12.50 -23.97
C ASN A 230 -10.86 -11.47 -24.88
N LYS A 231 -10.16 -10.76 -25.78
CA LYS A 231 -10.75 -9.71 -26.66
C LYS A 231 -12.04 -10.13 -27.37
N SER A 232 -12.10 -11.35 -27.91
CA SER A 232 -13.29 -11.86 -28.60
C SER A 232 -14.46 -12.22 -27.67
N ARG A 233 -14.22 -12.27 -26.36
CA ARG A 233 -15.19 -12.67 -25.33
C ARG A 233 -15.65 -11.51 -24.45
N ILE A 234 -15.01 -10.34 -24.50
CA ILE A 234 -15.34 -9.18 -23.63
C ILE A 234 -16.83 -8.82 -23.70
N GLU A 235 -17.44 -8.84 -24.89
CA GLU A 235 -18.87 -8.52 -25.05
C GLU A 235 -19.79 -9.50 -24.33
N ASP A 236 -19.49 -10.81 -24.44
CA ASP A 236 -20.25 -11.88 -23.78
C ASP A 236 -19.96 -11.95 -22.29
N ASP A 237 -18.68 -11.89 -21.90
CA ASP A 237 -18.21 -11.91 -20.51
C ASP A 237 -18.82 -10.73 -19.71
N SER A 238 -19.02 -9.57 -20.35
CA SER A 238 -19.65 -8.40 -19.73
C SER A 238 -21.18 -8.48 -19.61
N LEU A 239 -21.83 -9.45 -20.26
CA LEU A 239 -23.25 -9.73 -20.06
C LEU A 239 -23.49 -10.65 -18.85
N ASP A 240 -22.50 -11.46 -18.48
CA ASP A 240 -22.55 -12.37 -17.33
C ASP A 240 -21.19 -12.43 -16.63
N LEU A 241 -20.94 -11.43 -15.78
CA LEU A 241 -19.69 -11.30 -15.04
C LEU A 241 -19.45 -12.46 -14.08
N ARG A 242 -20.51 -13.14 -13.61
CA ARG A 242 -20.41 -14.30 -12.73
C ARG A 242 -19.85 -15.50 -13.48
N LYS A 243 -20.42 -15.80 -14.64
CA LYS A 243 -19.91 -16.85 -15.54
C LYS A 243 -18.50 -16.54 -16.05
N ALA A 244 -18.21 -15.28 -16.35
CA ALA A 244 -16.89 -14.85 -16.76
C ALA A 244 -15.83 -15.08 -15.66
N MET A 245 -16.17 -14.78 -14.40
CA MET A 245 -15.30 -15.04 -13.25
C MET A 245 -14.96 -16.52 -13.13
N ASP A 246 -15.97 -17.40 -13.18
CA ASP A 246 -15.75 -18.85 -13.10
C ASP A 246 -14.89 -19.36 -14.25
N SER A 247 -15.16 -18.90 -15.48
CA SER A 247 -14.36 -19.26 -16.65
C SER A 247 -12.91 -18.81 -16.53
N ASN A 248 -12.65 -17.59 -16.07
CA ASN A 248 -11.28 -17.09 -15.92
C ASN A 248 -10.53 -17.85 -14.81
N PHE A 249 -11.22 -18.17 -13.70
CA PHE A 249 -10.64 -18.95 -12.62
C PHE A 249 -10.32 -20.39 -13.07
N ASP A 250 -11.24 -21.04 -13.77
CA ASP A 250 -11.06 -22.40 -14.29
C ASP A 250 -9.87 -22.50 -15.26
N ALA A 251 -9.60 -21.44 -16.03
CA ALA A 251 -8.46 -21.40 -16.94
C ALA A 251 -7.11 -21.46 -16.20
N VAL A 252 -6.98 -20.79 -15.05
CA VAL A 252 -5.71 -20.78 -14.28
C VAL A 252 -5.62 -21.90 -13.26
N LYS A 253 -6.76 -22.45 -12.81
CA LYS A 253 -6.83 -23.44 -11.73
C LYS A 253 -5.88 -24.64 -11.90
N PRO A 254 -5.74 -25.28 -13.09
CA PRO A 254 -4.79 -26.38 -13.27
C PRO A 254 -3.33 -25.96 -13.02
N ALA A 255 -2.92 -24.80 -13.53
CA ALA A 255 -1.56 -24.30 -13.35
C ALA A 255 -1.27 -23.92 -11.90
N LEU A 256 -2.27 -23.40 -11.17
CA LEU A 256 -2.13 -23.09 -9.74
C LEU A 256 -1.89 -24.36 -8.89
N LYS A 257 -2.45 -25.52 -9.29
CA LYS A 257 -2.17 -26.80 -8.64
C LYS A 257 -0.72 -27.25 -8.81
N GLU A 258 -0.11 -26.97 -9.96
CA GLU A 258 1.32 -27.25 -10.20
C GLU A 258 2.22 -26.41 -9.28
N TYR A 259 1.72 -25.25 -8.83
CA TYR A 259 2.36 -24.41 -7.82
C TYR A 259 2.04 -24.80 -6.37
N GLY A 260 1.40 -25.96 -6.16
CA GLY A 260 1.14 -26.53 -4.83
C GLY A 260 -0.20 -26.14 -4.20
N ALA A 261 -1.07 -25.42 -4.92
CA ALA A 261 -2.41 -25.11 -4.42
C ALA A 261 -3.26 -26.38 -4.25
N THR A 262 -3.85 -26.56 -3.08
CA THR A 262 -4.84 -27.61 -2.84
C THR A 262 -6.18 -27.26 -3.48
N GLU A 263 -6.99 -28.27 -3.77
CA GLU A 263 -8.36 -28.05 -4.27
C GLU A 263 -9.18 -27.19 -3.28
N LYS A 264 -8.99 -27.40 -1.98
CA LYS A 264 -9.69 -26.63 -0.95
C LYS A 264 -9.31 -25.15 -0.99
N GLU A 265 -8.02 -24.82 -1.04
CA GLU A 265 -7.56 -23.42 -1.12
C GLU A 265 -8.07 -22.72 -2.38
N LEU A 266 -8.11 -23.44 -3.51
CA LEU A 266 -8.63 -22.91 -4.77
C LEU A 266 -10.13 -22.61 -4.67
N GLU A 267 -10.92 -23.53 -4.12
CA GLU A 267 -12.36 -23.31 -3.98
C GLU A 267 -12.70 -22.27 -2.89
N ASP A 268 -11.91 -22.18 -1.82
CA ASP A 268 -12.02 -21.10 -0.83
C ASP A 268 -11.72 -19.73 -1.49
N ALA A 269 -10.66 -19.65 -2.32
CA ALA A 269 -10.31 -18.45 -3.07
C ALA A 269 -11.42 -18.07 -4.06
N ARG A 270 -11.94 -19.03 -4.83
CA ARG A 270 -13.05 -18.82 -5.76
C ARG A 270 -14.29 -18.30 -5.03
N ALA A 271 -14.67 -18.92 -3.91
CA ALA A 271 -15.80 -18.48 -3.10
C ALA A 271 -15.61 -17.06 -2.57
N LYS A 272 -14.40 -16.70 -2.13
CA LYS A 272 -14.08 -15.34 -1.68
C LYS A 272 -14.18 -14.31 -2.82
N MET A 273 -13.71 -14.64 -4.03
CA MET A 273 -13.85 -13.75 -5.19
C MET A 273 -15.33 -13.53 -5.57
N HIS A 274 -16.15 -14.58 -5.55
CA HIS A 274 -17.59 -14.46 -5.75
C HIS A 274 -18.24 -13.55 -4.72
N LYS A 275 -17.90 -13.71 -3.44
CA LYS A 275 -18.40 -12.84 -2.37
C LYS A 275 -18.05 -11.37 -2.60
N ILE A 276 -16.78 -11.09 -2.95
CA ILE A 276 -16.32 -9.71 -3.21
C ILE A 276 -17.09 -9.12 -4.39
N ASN A 277 -17.19 -9.84 -5.51
CA ASN A 277 -17.88 -9.34 -6.70
C ASN A 277 -19.38 -9.11 -6.45
N ASP A 278 -20.03 -9.95 -5.64
CA ASP A 278 -21.42 -9.77 -5.20
C ASP A 278 -21.57 -8.51 -4.34
N GLU A 279 -20.67 -8.31 -3.37
CA GLU A 279 -20.63 -7.11 -2.51
C GLU A 279 -20.39 -5.81 -3.30
N GLN A 280 -19.67 -5.88 -4.43
CA GLN A 280 -19.48 -4.76 -5.35
C GLN A 280 -20.65 -4.57 -6.34
N GLY A 281 -21.70 -5.42 -6.28
CA GLY A 281 -22.85 -5.34 -7.19
C GLY A 281 -22.52 -5.70 -8.65
N LEU A 282 -21.46 -6.47 -8.88
CA LEU A 282 -21.07 -6.94 -10.22
C LEU A 282 -21.90 -8.13 -10.68
N TYR A 283 -22.52 -8.86 -9.76
CA TYR A 283 -23.47 -9.91 -10.09
C TYR A 283 -24.86 -9.29 -10.12
N SER A 284 -25.35 -9.10 -11.34
CA SER A 284 -26.72 -8.68 -11.59
C SER A 284 -27.71 -9.62 -10.91
N LYS A 285 -28.76 -9.04 -10.31
CA LYS A 285 -30.03 -9.73 -10.06
C LYS A 285 -30.90 -9.69 -11.31
#